data_AF-A0A485L851-F1
#
_entry.id   AF-A0A485L851-F1
#
_cell.length_a   1.000
_cell.length_b   1.000
_cell.length_c   1.000
_cell.angle_alpha   90.00
_cell.angle_beta   90.00
_cell.angle_gamma   90.00
#
_symmetry.space_group_name_H-M   'P 1'
#
loop_
_entity.id
_entity.type
_entity.pdbx_description
1 polymer ?
#
loop_
_entity_poly.entity_id
_entity_poly.type
_entity_poly.pdbx_seq_one_letter_code
_entity_poly.pdbx_strand_id
1 'polypeptide(L)'
;MFVMNNISFIVESASSSVEQVATDQIAFLVSLFSICNLVGRFAMGILSDHFFVSIPRRSFLAASVLAVGLAQLLFLVVPPSLIAVPILATGFSEGCIYALFPVMTRELFGPRHFGKNYGLVSLAVAVGFPLLLSPLSTYIYHLHATPDGSCHGKLCFGPTFAIAAALSLVGAYCSCKLP
;
A
#
# COMPACT_ATOMS: atom_id res chain seq x y z
N MET A 1 -2.61 1.92 2.09
CA MET A 1 -2.66 3.12 2.95
C MET A 1 -1.35 3.45 3.67
N PHE A 2 -0.44 2.49 3.92
CA PHE A 2 0.77 2.76 4.71
C PHE A 2 1.62 3.89 4.17
N VAL A 3 1.94 3.83 2.87
CA VAL A 3 2.79 4.81 2.20
C VAL A 3 2.13 6.19 2.22
N MET A 4 0.83 6.28 1.93
CA MET A 4 0.11 7.55 1.89
C MET A 4 0.07 8.25 3.26
N ASN A 5 -0.16 7.50 4.34
CA ASN A 5 -0.26 8.06 5.69
C ASN A 5 1.10 8.47 6.29
N ASN A 6 2.20 7.85 5.83
CA ASN A 6 3.55 8.13 6.31
C ASN A 6 4.43 8.81 5.26
N ILE A 7 3.84 9.33 4.17
CA ILE A 7 4.61 9.81 3.00
C ILE A 7 5.61 10.90 3.38
N SER A 8 5.24 11.78 4.31
CA SER A 8 6.11 12.85 4.79
C SER A 8 7.37 12.30 5.46
N PHE A 9 7.22 11.37 6.41
CA PHE A 9 8.35 10.74 7.10
C PHE A 9 9.19 9.87 6.16
N ILE A 10 8.55 9.19 5.20
CA ILE A 10 9.25 8.38 4.19
C ILE A 10 10.12 9.28 3.30
N VAL A 11 9.61 10.41 2.84
CA VAL A 11 10.36 11.37 2.03
C VAL A 11 11.46 12.03 2.85
N GLU A 12 11.19 12.44 4.08
CA GLU A 12 12.19 13.02 5.00
C GLU A 12 13.36 12.05 5.22
N SER A 13 13.08 10.76 5.47
CA SER A 13 14.12 9.75 5.65
C SER A 13 14.99 9.50 4.40
N ALA A 14 14.49 9.87 3.22
CA ALA A 14 15.13 9.65 1.94
C ALA A 14 16.01 10.83 1.48
N SER A 15 15.67 12.06 1.85
CA SER A 15 16.40 13.27 1.42
C SER A 15 17.21 13.88 2.57
N SER A 16 18.54 13.78 2.51
CA SER A 16 19.48 14.31 3.50
C SER A 16 19.87 15.80 3.30
N SER A 17 19.19 16.56 2.43
CA SER A 17 19.56 17.94 2.08
C SER A 17 18.40 18.94 2.25
N VAL A 18 18.39 19.59 3.42
CA VAL A 18 18.01 20.99 3.71
C VAL A 18 16.61 21.49 3.26
N GLU A 19 15.65 21.31 4.17
CA GLU A 19 14.90 22.35 4.91
C GLU A 19 13.85 23.28 4.26
N GLN A 20 13.74 23.52 2.93
CA GLN A 20 12.71 24.48 2.43
C GLN A 20 11.96 24.16 1.13
N VAL A 21 12.05 22.93 0.59
CA VAL A 21 11.31 22.49 -0.63
C VAL A 21 10.31 21.35 -0.36
N ALA A 22 10.12 20.95 0.91
CA ALA A 22 9.48 19.68 1.25
C ALA A 22 7.97 19.60 0.97
N THR A 23 7.18 20.65 1.19
CA THR A 23 5.71 20.56 1.09
C THR A 23 5.23 20.39 -0.36
N ASP A 24 5.82 21.13 -1.30
CA ASP A 24 5.40 21.08 -2.72
C ASP A 24 5.78 19.75 -3.36
N GLN A 25 6.96 19.22 -3.04
CA GLN A 25 7.39 17.90 -3.51
C GLN A 25 6.50 16.78 -2.93
N ILE A 26 6.18 16.83 -1.64
CA ILE A 26 5.27 15.85 -1.00
C ILE A 26 3.88 15.96 -1.62
N ALA A 27 3.34 17.17 -1.80
CA ALA A 27 2.03 17.39 -2.42
C ALA A 27 1.99 16.88 -3.87
N PHE A 28 3.06 17.07 -4.63
CA PHE A 28 3.19 16.53 -5.98
C PHE A 28 3.19 14.99 -5.97
N LEU A 29 3.98 14.35 -5.07
CA LEU A 29 4.02 12.90 -4.93
C LEU A 29 2.67 12.31 -4.50
N VAL A 30 1.96 12.97 -3.58
CA VAL A 30 0.59 12.61 -3.16
C VAL A 30 -0.38 12.69 -4.33
N SER A 31 -0.28 13.75 -5.14
CA SER A 31 -1.14 13.94 -6.31
C SER A 31 -0.89 12.84 -7.34
N LEU A 32 0.39 12.53 -7.61
CA LEU A 32 0.78 11.51 -8.56
C LEU A 32 0.42 10.09 -8.07
N PHE A 33 0.58 9.81 -6.77
CA PHE A 33 0.06 8.60 -6.12
C PHE A 33 -1.44 8.45 -6.35
N SER A 34 -2.21 9.54 -6.17
CA SER A 34 -3.66 9.54 -6.34
C SER A 34 -4.08 9.27 -7.78
N ILE A 35 -3.38 9.86 -8.76
CA ILE A 35 -3.58 9.59 -10.18
C ILE A 35 -3.28 8.12 -10.50
N CYS A 36 -2.13 7.60 -10.06
CA CYS A 36 -1.78 6.19 -10.25
C CYS A 36 -2.79 5.24 -9.59
N ASN A 37 -3.31 5.59 -8.41
CA ASN A 37 -4.36 4.83 -7.74
C ASN A 37 -5.65 4.79 -8.55
N LEU A 38 -6.07 5.93 -9.10
CA LEU A 38 -7.22 6.00 -9.99
C LEU A 38 -7.03 5.12 -11.23
N VAL A 39 -5.88 5.23 -11.89
CA VAL A 39 -5.54 4.42 -13.07
C VAL A 39 -5.54 2.93 -12.74
N GLY A 40 -4.95 2.53 -11.60
CA GLY A 40 -4.94 1.13 -11.15
C GLY A 40 -6.35 0.58 -10.92
N ARG A 41 -7.26 1.39 -10.35
CA ARG A 41 -8.66 0.99 -10.16
C ARG A 41 -9.36 0.69 -11.48
N PHE A 42 -9.23 1.58 -12.46
CA PHE A 42 -9.82 1.36 -13.78
C PHE A 42 -9.18 0.19 -14.52
N ALA A 43 -7.84 0.11 -14.50
CA ALA A 43 -7.10 -0.95 -15.18
C ALA A 43 -7.50 -2.33 -14.66
N MET A 44 -7.48 -2.53 -13.33
CA MET A 44 -7.84 -3.82 -12.74
C MET A 44 -9.33 -4.12 -12.83
N GLY A 45 -10.20 -3.10 -12.74
CA GLY A 45 -11.64 -3.27 -12.94
C GLY A 45 -11.96 -3.79 -14.34
N ILE A 46 -11.46 -3.11 -15.38
CA ILE A 46 -11.66 -3.52 -16.78
C ILE A 46 -11.02 -4.89 -17.04
N LEU A 47 -9.81 -5.13 -16.53
CA LEU A 47 -9.11 -6.39 -16.74
C LEU A 47 -9.84 -7.57 -16.08
N SER A 48 -10.29 -7.40 -14.84
CA SER A 48 -11.05 -8.42 -14.12
C SER A 48 -12.40 -8.71 -14.78
N ASP A 49 -13.05 -7.70 -15.36
CA ASP A 49 -14.33 -7.89 -16.05
C ASP A 49 -14.17 -8.43 -17.47
N HIS A 50 -13.05 -8.16 -18.15
CA HIS A 50 -12.80 -8.72 -19.48
C HIS A 50 -12.45 -10.21 -19.41
N PHE A 51 -11.67 -10.61 -18.40
CA PHE A 51 -11.15 -11.97 -18.26
C PHE A 51 -11.93 -12.85 -17.27
N PHE A 52 -13.10 -12.41 -16.77
CA PHE A 52 -13.86 -13.13 -15.75
C PHE A 52 -14.26 -14.56 -16.15
N VAL A 53 -14.41 -14.82 -17.45
CA VAL A 53 -14.77 -16.13 -18.00
C VAL A 53 -13.61 -17.12 -17.91
N SER A 54 -12.37 -16.63 -18.03
CA SER A 54 -11.17 -17.48 -18.12
C SER A 54 -10.36 -17.53 -16.83
N ILE A 55 -10.43 -16.49 -15.99
CA ILE A 55 -9.64 -16.38 -14.76
C ILE A 55 -10.57 -15.98 -13.61
N PRO A 56 -10.59 -16.74 -12.49
CA PRO A 56 -11.43 -16.41 -11.36
C PRO A 56 -10.93 -15.11 -10.70
N ARG A 57 -11.87 -14.26 -10.24
CA ARG A 57 -11.55 -12.95 -9.65
C ARG A 57 -10.59 -13.01 -8.45
N ARG A 58 -10.59 -14.13 -7.72
CA ARG A 58 -9.60 -14.42 -6.65
C ARG A 58 -8.14 -14.36 -7.12
N SER A 59 -7.86 -14.78 -8.36
CA SER A 59 -6.50 -14.72 -8.91
C SER A 59 -6.07 -13.29 -9.19
N PHE A 60 -6.99 -12.43 -9.65
CA PHE A 60 -6.73 -11.00 -9.80
C PHE A 60 -6.51 -10.31 -8.45
N LEU A 61 -7.26 -10.72 -7.42
CA LEU A 61 -7.05 -10.23 -6.05
C LEU A 61 -5.67 -10.65 -5.53
N ALA A 62 -5.33 -11.93 -5.63
CA ALA A 62 -4.03 -12.45 -5.20
C ALA A 62 -2.88 -11.75 -5.94
N ALA A 63 -2.99 -11.56 -7.27
CA ALA A 63 -2.01 -10.83 -8.07
C ALA A 63 -1.87 -9.38 -7.62
N SER A 64 -2.97 -8.69 -7.29
CA SER A 64 -2.94 -7.31 -6.80
C SER A 64 -2.29 -7.20 -5.43
N VAL A 65 -2.57 -8.15 -4.53
CA VAL A 65 -1.92 -8.23 -3.20
C VAL A 65 -0.43 -8.48 -3.33
N LEU A 66 -0.01 -9.40 -4.21
CA LEU A 66 1.40 -9.62 -4.51
C LEU A 66 2.06 -8.37 -5.11
N ALA A 67 1.38 -7.67 -6.01
CA ALA A 67 1.89 -6.43 -6.60
C ALA A 67 2.14 -5.35 -5.55
N VAL A 68 1.26 -5.22 -4.53
CA VAL A 68 1.52 -4.33 -3.39
C VAL A 68 2.75 -4.77 -2.61
N GLY A 69 2.88 -6.06 -2.30
CA GLY A 69 4.07 -6.59 -1.62
C GLY A 69 5.37 -6.30 -2.38
N LEU A 70 5.38 -6.50 -3.70
CA LEU A 70 6.50 -6.15 -4.57
C LEU A 70 6.78 -4.65 -4.57
N ALA A 71 5.75 -3.81 -4.60
CA ALA A 71 5.90 -2.36 -4.52
C ALA A 71 6.51 -1.92 -3.16
N GLN A 72 6.16 -2.58 -2.05
CA GLN A 72 6.82 -2.34 -0.75
C GLN A 72 8.30 -2.76 -0.80
N LEU A 73 8.63 -3.89 -1.42
CA LEU A 73 10.02 -4.33 -1.58
C LEU A 73 10.85 -3.38 -2.45
N LEU A 74 10.25 -2.68 -3.41
CA LEU A 74 10.95 -1.67 -4.21
C LEU A 74 11.55 -0.56 -3.33
N PHE A 75 10.93 -0.20 -2.20
CA PHE A 75 11.50 0.79 -1.27
C PHE A 75 12.84 0.34 -0.65
N LEU A 76 13.10 -0.97 -0.56
CA LEU A 76 14.37 -1.50 -0.05
C LEU A 76 15.48 -1.44 -1.11
N VAL A 77 15.11 -1.67 -2.38
CA VAL A 77 16.07 -1.79 -3.48
C VAL A 77 16.42 -0.41 -4.05
N VAL A 78 15.41 0.41 -4.33
CA VAL A 78 15.55 1.67 -5.05
C VAL A 78 16.34 2.70 -4.21
N PRO A 79 17.25 3.48 -4.82
CA PRO A 79 17.97 4.54 -4.12
C PRO A 79 17.01 5.70 -3.77
N PRO A 80 17.31 6.48 -2.71
CA PRO A 80 16.44 7.58 -2.26
C PRO A 80 16.11 8.63 -3.34
N SER A 81 17.02 8.84 -4.30
CA SER A 81 16.83 9.76 -5.43
C SER A 81 15.68 9.38 -6.37
N LEU A 82 15.25 8.13 -6.36
CA LEU A 82 14.18 7.61 -7.23
C LEU A 82 12.93 7.20 -6.43
N ILE A 83 12.70 7.80 -5.25
CA ILE A 83 11.59 7.43 -4.36
C ILE A 83 10.20 7.60 -4.97
N ALA A 84 10.06 8.41 -6.03
CA ALA A 84 8.82 8.51 -6.79
C ALA A 84 8.40 7.15 -7.39
N VAL A 85 9.34 6.33 -7.88
CA VAL A 85 9.04 5.04 -8.52
C VAL A 85 8.27 4.08 -7.59
N PRO A 86 8.77 3.74 -6.38
CA PRO A 86 8.05 2.85 -5.47
C PRO A 86 6.75 3.46 -4.94
N ILE A 87 6.66 4.80 -4.79
CA ILE A 87 5.41 5.49 -4.43
C ILE A 87 4.35 5.26 -5.52
N LEU A 88 4.70 5.44 -6.78
CA LEU A 88 3.78 5.26 -7.91
C LEU A 88 3.36 3.80 -8.09
N ALA A 89 4.31 2.88 -7.97
CA ALA A 89 4.03 1.45 -8.00
C ALA A 89 3.06 1.05 -6.88
N THR A 90 3.23 1.63 -5.68
CA THR A 90 2.30 1.41 -4.56
C THR A 90 0.94 2.03 -4.85
N GLY A 91 0.89 3.25 -5.38
CA GLY A 91 -0.36 3.92 -5.76
C GLY A 91 -1.18 3.06 -6.73
N PHE A 92 -0.54 2.60 -7.81
CA PHE A 92 -1.17 1.75 -8.82
C PHE A 92 -1.66 0.41 -8.23
N SER A 93 -0.79 -0.32 -7.52
CA SER A 93 -1.13 -1.63 -6.96
C SER A 93 -2.19 -1.56 -5.86
N GLU A 94 -2.16 -0.54 -4.99
CA GLU A 94 -3.24 -0.28 -4.03
C GLU A 94 -4.56 0.03 -4.77
N GLY A 95 -4.50 0.79 -5.86
CA GLY A 95 -5.66 1.05 -6.72
C GLY A 95 -6.30 -0.25 -7.23
N CYS A 96 -5.48 -1.18 -7.71
CA CYS A 96 -5.93 -2.50 -8.15
C CYS A 96 -6.65 -3.28 -7.03
N ILE A 97 -6.06 -3.32 -5.83
CA ILE A 97 -6.67 -4.01 -4.67
C ILE A 97 -8.01 -3.37 -4.30
N TYR A 98 -8.09 -2.04 -4.21
CA TYR A 98 -9.30 -1.34 -3.80
C TYR A 98 -10.44 -1.48 -4.81
N ALA A 99 -10.16 -1.69 -6.09
CA ALA A 99 -11.19 -2.01 -7.07
C ALA A 99 -11.78 -3.42 -6.86
N LEU A 100 -10.96 -4.40 -6.48
CA LEU A 100 -11.39 -5.78 -6.33
C LEU A 100 -12.02 -6.08 -4.98
N PHE A 101 -11.63 -5.38 -3.91
CA PHE A 101 -12.14 -5.57 -2.55
C PHE A 101 -13.68 -5.59 -2.43
N PRO A 102 -14.42 -4.59 -2.95
CA PRO A 102 -15.88 -4.60 -2.87
C PRO A 102 -16.49 -5.70 -3.74
N VAL A 103 -15.91 -5.99 -4.92
CA VAL A 103 -16.38 -7.06 -5.80
C VAL A 103 -16.28 -8.41 -5.10
N MET A 104 -15.12 -8.72 -4.52
CA MET A 104 -14.86 -9.96 -3.80
C MET A 104 -15.72 -10.09 -2.54
N THR A 105 -15.95 -8.99 -1.81
CA THR A 105 -16.85 -8.99 -0.66
C THR A 105 -18.29 -9.33 -1.07
N ARG A 106 -18.73 -8.82 -2.22
CA ARG A 106 -20.07 -9.12 -2.77
C ARG A 106 -20.18 -10.57 -3.24
N GLU A 107 -19.12 -11.14 -3.82
CA GLU A 107 -19.10 -12.54 -4.26
C GLU A 107 -19.09 -13.52 -3.08
N LEU A 108 -18.28 -13.24 -2.04
CA LEU A 108 -18.12 -14.15 -0.90
C LEU A 108 -19.33 -14.13 0.05
N PHE A 109 -19.89 -12.95 0.32
CA PHE A 109 -20.98 -12.81 1.31
C PHE A 109 -22.36 -12.58 0.69
N GLY A 110 -22.43 -12.47 -0.63
CA GLY A 110 -23.66 -12.16 -1.36
C GLY A 110 -24.11 -10.69 -1.23
N PRO A 111 -25.12 -10.28 -2.02
CA PRO A 111 -25.56 -8.89 -2.09
C PRO A 111 -26.42 -8.43 -0.90
N ARG A 112 -27.11 -9.36 -0.21
CA ARG A 112 -28.17 -9.05 0.77
C ARG A 112 -27.69 -8.25 1.98
N HIS A 113 -26.45 -8.47 2.43
CA HIS A 113 -25.84 -7.75 3.55
C HIS A 113 -24.50 -7.11 3.16
N PHE A 114 -24.33 -6.78 1.87
CA PHE A 114 -23.07 -6.29 1.33
C PHE A 114 -22.52 -5.07 2.10
N GLY A 115 -23.37 -4.08 2.37
CA GLY A 115 -22.95 -2.87 3.08
C GLY A 115 -22.41 -3.14 4.49
N LYS A 116 -22.99 -4.09 5.23
CA LYS A 116 -22.51 -4.47 6.57
C LYS A 116 -21.15 -5.19 6.49
N ASN A 117 -21.01 -6.13 5.57
CA ASN A 117 -19.77 -6.90 5.42
C ASN A 117 -18.63 -6.03 4.90
N TYR A 118 -18.89 -5.21 3.88
CA TYR A 118 -17.91 -4.25 3.36
C TYR A 118 -17.54 -3.19 4.41
N GLY A 119 -18.51 -2.75 5.23
CA GLY A 119 -18.27 -1.87 6.36
C GLY A 119 -17.34 -2.49 7.41
N LEU A 120 -17.55 -3.75 7.78
CA LEU A 120 -16.67 -4.48 8.72
C LEU A 120 -15.26 -4.66 8.16
N VAL A 121 -15.12 -5.01 6.88
CA VAL A 121 -13.82 -5.12 6.21
C VAL A 121 -13.11 -3.76 6.16
N SER A 122 -13.84 -2.69 5.85
CA SER A 122 -13.30 -1.33 5.82
C SER A 122 -12.88 -0.87 7.23
N LEU A 123 -13.65 -1.22 8.26
CA LEU A 123 -13.32 -0.95 9.65
C LEU A 123 -12.03 -1.68 10.07
N ALA A 124 -11.86 -2.94 9.65
CA ALA A 124 -10.65 -3.69 9.93
C ALA A 124 -9.39 -2.99 9.37
N VAL A 125 -9.48 -2.41 8.17
CA VAL A 125 -8.39 -1.62 7.59
C VAL A 125 -8.20 -0.29 8.33
N ALA A 126 -9.30 0.42 8.61
CA ALA A 126 -9.29 1.72 9.27
C ALA A 126 -8.75 1.66 10.71
N VAL A 127 -8.93 0.54 11.41
CA VAL A 127 -8.47 0.32 12.78
C VAL A 127 -7.11 -0.38 12.80
N GLY A 128 -6.92 -1.40 11.96
CA GLY A 128 -5.70 -2.21 11.96
C GLY A 128 -4.45 -1.42 11.57
N PHE A 129 -4.56 -0.51 10.60
CA PHE A 129 -3.40 0.28 10.18
C PHE A 129 -2.94 1.28 11.25
N PRO A 130 -3.79 2.19 11.80
CA PRO A 130 -3.35 3.17 12.78
C PRO A 130 -2.97 2.57 14.14
N LEU A 131 -3.54 1.42 14.52
CA LEU A 131 -3.24 0.81 15.81
C LEU A 131 -2.04 -0.15 15.80
N LEU A 132 -1.74 -0.78 14.66
CA LEU A 132 -0.67 -1.79 14.60
C LEU A 132 0.51 -1.31 13.76
N LEU A 133 0.30 -1.01 12.48
CA LEU A 133 1.41 -0.71 11.57
C LEU A 133 2.01 0.67 11.83
N SER A 134 1.18 1.69 12.08
CA SER A 134 1.67 3.06 12.29
C SER A 134 2.54 3.20 13.55
N PRO A 135 2.12 2.70 14.74
CA PRO A 135 2.95 2.80 15.93
C PRO A 135 4.22 1.96 15.82
N LEU A 136 4.12 0.78 15.18
CA LEU A 136 5.28 -0.06 14.90
C LEU A 136 6.30 0.67 14.01
N SER A 137 5.85 1.34 12.94
CA SER A 137 6.74 2.07 12.05
C SER A 137 7.39 3.27 12.73
N THR A 138 6.62 4.01 13.54
CA THR A 138 7.13 5.13 14.32
C THR A 138 8.13 4.66 15.38
N TYR A 139 7.87 3.54 16.04
CA TYR A 139 8.80 2.93 16.98
C TYR A 139 10.13 2.56 16.32
N ILE A 140 10.09 1.88 15.17
CA ILE A 140 11.30 1.51 14.39
C ILE A 140 12.07 2.75 13.93
N TYR A 141 11.36 3.80 13.51
CA TYR A 141 11.95 5.08 13.12
C TYR A 141 12.71 5.71 14.28
N HIS A 142 12.09 5.81 15.47
CA HIS A 142 12.75 6.38 16.65
C HIS A 142 13.91 5.55 17.18
N LEU A 143 13.91 4.22 17.00
CA LEU A 143 15.05 3.38 17.36
C LEU A 143 16.32 3.69 16.58
N HIS A 144 16.18 4.22 15.36
CA HIS A 144 17.31 4.56 14.48
C HIS A 144 17.45 6.08 14.28
N ALA A 145 16.67 6.88 15.00
CA ALA A 145 16.73 8.33 14.92
C ALA A 145 18.03 8.86 15.54
N THR A 146 18.57 9.91 14.93
CA THR A 146 19.67 10.69 15.50
C THR A 146 19.18 11.51 16.70
N PRO A 147 20.08 12.07 17.53
CA PRO A 147 19.69 12.94 18.66
C PRO A 147 18.79 14.12 18.27
N ASP A 148 18.86 14.54 17.00
CA ASP A 148 18.03 15.59 16.41
C ASP A 148 16.58 15.13 16.11
N GLY A 149 16.26 13.86 16.37
CA GLY A 149 14.91 13.29 16.19
C GLY A 149 14.60 12.78 14.78
N SER A 150 15.45 13.07 13.79
CA SER A 150 15.28 12.58 12.41
C SER A 150 16.09 11.30 12.14
N CYS A 151 15.49 10.39 11.37
CA CYS A 151 16.13 9.15 10.92
C CYS A 151 16.35 9.21 9.41
N HIS A 152 17.59 8.99 8.98
CA HIS A 152 17.95 9.03 7.56
C HIS A 152 18.41 7.65 7.07
N GLY A 153 17.97 7.30 5.86
CA GLY A 153 18.38 6.10 5.17
C GLY A 153 17.39 4.94 5.26
N LYS A 154 17.77 3.82 4.64
CA LYS A 154 16.87 2.68 4.40
C LYS A 154 16.51 1.91 5.68
N LEU A 155 17.27 2.04 6.75
CA LEU A 155 17.03 1.32 8.01
C LEU A 155 15.82 1.85 8.78
N CYS A 156 15.42 3.11 8.55
CA CYS A 156 14.30 3.76 9.24
C CYS A 156 12.95 3.11 8.89
N PHE A 157 12.74 2.77 7.62
CA PHE A 157 11.48 2.17 7.13
C PHE A 157 11.65 0.79 6.52
N GLY A 158 12.88 0.35 6.24
CA GLY A 158 13.15 -0.94 5.61
C GLY A 158 12.53 -2.15 6.33
N PRO A 159 12.69 -2.29 7.66
CA PRO A 159 12.07 -3.39 8.40
C PRO A 159 10.54 -3.37 8.28
N THR A 160 9.93 -2.18 8.34
CA THR A 160 8.49 -2.00 8.19
C THR A 160 8.01 -2.44 6.80
N PHE A 161 8.74 -2.06 5.74
CA PHE A 161 8.43 -2.49 4.38
C PHE A 161 8.60 -4.00 4.18
N ALA A 162 9.61 -4.61 4.81
CA ALA A 162 9.80 -6.05 4.80
C ALA A 162 8.65 -6.79 5.52
N ILE A 163 8.21 -6.29 6.67
CA ILE A 163 7.04 -6.82 7.40
C ILE A 163 5.77 -6.67 6.54
N ALA A 164 5.56 -5.52 5.92
CA ALA A 164 4.41 -5.28 5.04
C ALA A 164 4.41 -6.21 3.81
N ALA A 165 5.58 -6.46 3.22
CA ALA A 165 5.73 -7.43 2.14
C ALA A 165 5.43 -8.87 2.59
N ALA A 166 5.90 -9.27 3.78
CA ALA A 166 5.60 -10.58 4.35
C ALA A 166 4.09 -10.75 4.62
N LEU A 167 3.44 -9.74 5.19
CA LEU A 167 1.99 -9.73 5.39
C LEU A 167 1.23 -9.80 4.05
N SER A 168 1.75 -9.17 3.00
CA SER A 168 1.17 -9.26 1.66
C SER A 168 1.28 -10.67 1.08
N LEU A 169 2.39 -11.39 1.33
CA LEU A 169 2.52 -12.80 0.92
C LEU A 169 1.49 -13.69 1.64
N VAL A 170 1.29 -13.49 2.94
CA VAL A 170 0.25 -14.19 3.70
C VAL A 170 -1.13 -13.85 3.15
N GLY A 171 -1.40 -12.58 2.86
CA GLY A 171 -2.67 -12.13 2.25
C GLY A 171 -2.92 -12.74 0.87
N ALA A 172 -1.90 -12.84 0.03
CA ALA A 172 -1.99 -13.50 -1.27
C ALA A 172 -2.24 -15.00 -1.14
N TYR A 173 -1.55 -15.67 -0.21
CA TYR A 173 -1.79 -17.08 0.09
C TYR A 173 -3.24 -17.33 0.56
N CYS A 174 -3.74 -16.51 1.49
CA CYS A 174 -5.13 -16.56 1.93
C CYS A 174 -6.10 -16.31 0.77
N SER A 175 -5.81 -15.33 -0.10
CA SER A 175 -6.62 -15.01 -1.29
C SER A 175 -6.78 -16.20 -2.23
N CYS A 176 -5.71 -16.98 -2.43
CA CYS A 176 -5.74 -18.21 -3.23
C CYS A 176 -6.55 -19.35 -2.61
N LYS A 177 -6.79 -19.31 -1.28
CA LYS A 177 -7.55 -20.30 -0.52
C LYS A 177 -9.02 -19.92 -0.34
N LEU A 178 -9.47 -18.77 -0.84
CA LEU A 178 -10.89 -18.41 -0.81
C LEU A 178 -11.70 -19.38 -1.69
N PRO A 179 -12.87 -19.84 -1.21
CA PRO A 179 -13.76 -20.71 -1.96
C PRO A 179 -14.29 -20.02 -3.23
#